data_AF-A0AAE1PU71-F1
#
_entry.id   AF-A0AAE1PU71-F1
#
_cell.length_a   1.000
_cell.length_b   1.000
_cell.length_c   1.000
_cell.angle_alpha   90.00
_cell.angle_beta   90.00
_cell.angle_gamma   90.00
#
_symmetry.space_group_name_H-M   'P 1'
#
loop_
_entity.id
_entity.type
_entity.pdbx_description
1 polymer ?
#
loop_
_entity_poly.entity_id
_entity_poly.type
_entity_poly.pdbx_seq_one_letter_code
_entity_poly.pdbx_strand_id
1 'polypeptide(L)'
;MTLIKSTGSAGADPGNNFQAEVIKVAAEGDVRGVTSDSNNNHKYYNLFIKFLLGTAFQQQGASMMNGHRRELLIYSDIIADLNDFQAKTSGDKYHINIPEFVYGICTDDDYVLVMKDLSADG
;
A
#
# COMPACT_ATOMS: atom_id res chain seq x y z
N MET A 1 1.39 -11.72 16.26
CA MET A 1 2.53 -11.64 15.32
C MET A 1 3.74 -11.23 16.12
N THR A 2 4.86 -11.91 15.94
CA THR A 2 6.16 -11.50 16.50
C THR A 2 7.05 -11.08 15.35
N LEU A 3 7.44 -9.81 15.30
CA LEU A 3 8.38 -9.29 14.32
C LEU A 3 9.79 -9.79 14.68
N ILE A 4 10.44 -10.46 13.74
CA ILE A 4 11.80 -11.00 13.89
C ILE A 4 12.81 -10.00 13.34
N LYS A 5 12.52 -9.40 12.19
CA LYS A 5 13.41 -8.46 11.51
C LYS A 5 12.60 -7.47 10.68
N SER A 6 13.07 -6.22 10.62
CA SER A 6 12.56 -5.22 9.68
C SER A 6 13.70 -4.37 9.14
N THR A 7 13.70 -4.11 7.84
CA THR A 7 14.63 -3.18 7.17
C THR A 7 13.85 -2.20 6.32
N GLY A 8 14.24 -0.93 6.36
CA GLY A 8 13.67 0.14 5.54
C GLY A 8 14.70 0.69 4.54
N SER A 9 14.28 0.96 3.31
CA SER A 9 15.06 1.67 2.30
C SER A 9 14.18 2.65 1.53
N ALA A 10 14.78 3.55 0.75
CA ALA A 10 14.03 4.34 -0.21
C ALA A 10 13.26 3.40 -1.15
N GLY A 11 11.97 3.66 -1.35
CA GLY A 11 11.10 2.89 -2.25
C GLY A 11 10.93 3.51 -3.63
N ALA A 12 11.36 4.76 -3.81
CA ALA A 12 11.39 5.46 -5.09
C ALA A 12 12.57 6.43 -5.14
N ASP A 13 13.10 6.67 -6.34
CA ASP A 13 14.13 7.69 -6.56
C ASP A 13 13.59 9.11 -6.29
N PRO A 14 14.45 10.07 -5.89
CA PRO A 14 14.05 11.46 -5.74
C PRO A 14 13.37 12.02 -6.99
N GLY A 15 12.17 12.59 -6.83
CA GLY A 15 11.40 13.17 -7.94
C GLY A 15 10.41 12.21 -8.61
N ASN A 16 10.55 10.89 -8.40
CA ASN A 16 9.63 9.88 -8.92
C ASN A 16 8.47 9.55 -7.97
N ASN A 17 8.30 10.37 -6.94
CA ASN A 17 7.46 10.12 -5.78
C ASN A 17 6.33 11.14 -5.60
N PHE A 18 6.03 11.99 -6.58
CA PHE A 18 4.87 12.91 -6.59
C PHE A 18 4.65 13.68 -5.27
N GLN A 19 5.70 14.32 -4.73
CA GLN A 19 5.68 15.01 -3.42
C GLN A 19 5.32 14.10 -2.23
N ALA A 20 5.72 12.83 -2.27
CA ALA A 20 5.53 11.87 -1.20
C ALA A 20 6.84 11.21 -0.81
N GLU A 21 7.02 10.83 0.45
CA GLU A 21 8.10 9.90 0.82
C GLU A 21 7.61 8.49 0.57
N VAL A 22 8.38 7.69 -0.15
CA VAL A 22 8.06 6.27 -0.35
C VAL A 22 9.16 5.45 0.29
N ILE A 23 8.79 4.64 1.26
CA ILE A 23 9.68 3.74 2.00
C ILE A 23 9.34 2.31 1.63
N LYS A 24 10.34 1.55 1.21
CA LYS A 24 10.24 0.09 1.07
C LYS A 24 10.59 -0.56 2.40
N VAL A 25 9.71 -1.40 2.90
CA VAL A 25 9.87 -2.15 4.14
C VAL A 25 9.87 -3.64 3.84
N ALA A 26 10.96 -4.31 4.17
CA ALA A 26 11.00 -5.76 4.24
C ALA A 26 10.91 -6.18 5.71
N ALA A 27 9.95 -7.01 6.05
CA ALA A 27 9.70 -7.49 7.39
C ALA A 27 9.53 -9.01 7.42
N GLU A 28 10.07 -9.63 8.46
CA GLU A 28 10.02 -11.07 8.70
C GLU A 28 9.40 -11.28 10.07
N GLY A 29 8.43 -12.17 10.18
CA GLY A 29 7.78 -12.42 11.46
C GLY A 29 6.99 -13.71 11.51
N ASP A 30 6.79 -14.18 12.73
CA ASP A 30 5.97 -15.36 13.01
C ASP A 30 4.53 -14.94 13.28
N VAL A 31 3.61 -15.48 12.48
CA VAL A 31 2.18 -15.27 12.66
C VAL A 31 1.57 -16.52 13.26
N ARG A 32 1.10 -16.39 14.51
CA ARG A 32 0.23 -17.39 15.12
C ARG A 32 -1.10 -17.38 14.38
N GLY A 33 -1.50 -18.53 13.84
CA GLY A 33 -2.82 -18.72 13.27
C GLY A 33 -3.92 -18.44 14.30
N VAL A 34 -5.09 -18.00 13.83
CA VAL A 34 -6.28 -17.77 14.67
C VAL A 34 -6.96 -19.10 15.03
N THR A 35 -6.66 -20.18 14.32
CA THR A 35 -7.14 -21.54 14.59
C THR A 35 -6.13 -22.34 15.41
N SER A 36 -6.62 -23.22 16.28
CA SER A 36 -5.86 -23.99 17.28
C SER A 36 -4.80 -24.96 16.74
N ASP A 37 -4.56 -25.01 15.43
CA ASP A 37 -3.44 -25.75 14.85
C ASP A 37 -2.19 -24.89 14.86
N SER A 38 -1.38 -25.14 15.89
CA SER A 38 -0.21 -24.40 16.34
C SER A 38 1.01 -24.48 15.41
N ASN A 39 0.84 -24.30 14.09
CA ASN A 39 1.97 -24.05 13.22
C ASN A 39 2.24 -22.53 13.21
N ASN A 40 3.35 -22.16 13.84
CA ASN A 40 3.91 -20.81 13.73
C ASN A 40 4.27 -20.63 12.25
N ASN A 41 3.45 -19.89 11.52
CA ASN A 41 3.69 -19.64 10.10
C ASN A 41 4.65 -18.47 10.00
N HIS A 42 5.89 -18.81 9.67
CA HIS A 42 6.91 -17.84 9.34
C HIS A 42 6.52 -17.10 8.05
N LYS A 43 6.48 -15.77 8.08
CA LYS A 43 6.05 -14.94 6.95
C LYS A 43 7.05 -13.84 6.65
N TYR A 44 7.26 -13.64 5.35
CA TYR A 44 7.96 -12.51 4.79
C TYR A 44 6.94 -11.52 4.22
N TYR A 45 7.15 -10.24 4.51
CA TYR A 45 6.35 -9.13 4.07
C TYR A 45 7.26 -8.13 3.34
N ASN A 46 6.90 -7.80 2.11
CA ASN A 46 7.54 -6.72 1.35
C ASN A 46 6.47 -5.67 1.09
N LEU A 47 6.68 -4.46 1.61
CA LEU A 47 5.67 -3.40 1.64
C LEU A 47 6.27 -2.09 1.10
N PHE A 48 5.46 -1.32 0.41
CA PHE A 48 5.68 0.10 0.19
C PHE A 48 4.80 0.91 1.12
N ILE A 49 5.38 1.90 1.77
CA ILE A 49 4.68 2.88 2.60
C ILE A 49 4.88 4.25 1.98
N LYS A 50 3.79 4.94 1.67
CA LYS A 50 3.79 6.29 1.11
C LYS A 50 3.27 7.30 2.13
N PHE A 51 4.06 8.34 2.39
CA PHE A 51 3.74 9.48 3.25
C PHE A 51 3.71 10.77 2.43
N LEU A 52 2.96 11.78 2.83
CA LEU A 52 3.05 13.08 2.17
C LEU A 52 4.26 13.86 2.64
N LEU A 53 5.08 14.30 1.67
CA LEU A 53 6.15 15.24 1.92
C LEU A 53 5.69 16.63 1.55
N GLY A 54 5.91 17.57 2.46
CA GLY A 54 5.78 18.97 2.13
C GLY A 54 5.68 19.85 3.36
N THR A 55 6.00 21.12 3.16
CA THR A 55 5.63 22.16 4.13
C THR A 55 4.10 22.21 4.29
N ALA A 56 3.59 22.76 5.40
CA ALA A 56 2.15 22.91 5.62
C ALA A 56 1.40 23.55 4.42
N PHE A 57 2.08 24.40 3.65
CA PHE A 57 1.57 24.99 2.42
C PHE A 57 1.38 23.98 1.27
N GLN A 58 2.34 23.07 1.07
CA GLN A 58 2.24 22.00 0.06
C GLN A 58 1.18 20.97 0.43
N GLN A 59 1.09 20.63 1.71
CA GLN A 59 0.03 19.76 2.24
C GLN A 59 -1.36 20.40 2.06
N GLN A 60 -1.51 21.70 2.31
CA GLN A 60 -2.75 22.43 2.03
C GLN A 60 -3.12 22.43 0.54
N GLY A 61 -2.16 22.68 -0.36
CA GLY A 61 -2.41 22.66 -1.80
C GLY A 61 -2.87 21.28 -2.29
N ALA A 62 -2.28 20.22 -1.76
CA ALA A 62 -2.65 18.85 -2.11
C ALA A 62 -4.00 18.42 -1.50
N SER A 63 -4.31 18.90 -0.29
CA SER A 63 -5.62 18.74 0.37
C SER A 63 -6.75 19.42 -0.42
N MET A 64 -6.52 20.64 -0.93
CA MET A 64 -7.51 21.36 -1.76
C MET A 64 -7.93 20.59 -3.01
N MET A 65 -7.03 19.83 -3.61
CA MET A 65 -7.31 19.01 -4.80
C MET A 65 -7.81 17.60 -4.47
N ASN A 66 -7.89 17.24 -3.19
CA ASN A 66 -8.25 15.90 -2.69
C ASN A 66 -7.48 14.76 -3.37
N GLY A 67 -6.26 15.03 -3.87
CA GLY A 67 -5.50 14.08 -4.69
C GLY A 67 -5.19 12.79 -3.93
N HIS A 68 -4.80 12.91 -2.66
CA HIS A 68 -4.44 11.79 -1.80
C HIS A 68 -5.64 10.95 -1.36
N ARG A 69 -6.77 11.61 -1.07
CA ARG A 69 -8.02 10.92 -0.79
C ARG A 69 -8.51 10.12 -2.00
N ARG A 70 -8.37 10.69 -3.20
CA ARG A 70 -8.69 9.98 -4.46
C ARG A 70 -7.74 8.82 -4.70
N GLU A 71 -6.43 9.00 -4.47
CA GLU A 71 -5.44 7.93 -4.59
C GLU A 71 -5.77 6.76 -3.65
N LEU A 72 -6.07 7.05 -2.38
CA LEU A 72 -6.49 6.04 -1.41
C LEU A 72 -7.74 5.28 -1.89
N LEU A 73 -8.79 6.00 -2.31
CA LEU A 73 -10.04 5.40 -2.80
C LEU A 73 -9.84 4.54 -4.05
N ILE A 74 -8.91 4.94 -4.93
CA ILE A 74 -8.57 4.17 -6.12
C ILE A 74 -8.05 2.79 -5.71
N TYR A 75 -7.07 2.76 -4.81
CA TYR A 75 -6.43 1.51 -4.40
C TYR A 75 -7.26 0.68 -3.43
N SER A 76 -8.05 1.29 -2.55
CA SER A 76 -8.84 0.55 -1.56
C SER A 76 -10.11 -0.08 -2.16
N ASP A 77 -10.79 0.65 -3.06
CA ASP A 77 -12.16 0.31 -3.45
C ASP A 77 -12.31 0.21 -4.98
N ILE A 78 -11.96 1.27 -5.71
CA ILE A 78 -12.36 1.41 -7.13
C ILE A 78 -11.74 0.32 -8.01
N ILE A 79 -10.47 -0.02 -7.81
CA ILE A 79 -9.82 -1.04 -8.65
C ILE A 79 -10.42 -2.42 -8.40
N ALA A 80 -10.76 -2.75 -7.15
CA ALA A 80 -11.44 -4.00 -6.84
C ALA A 80 -12.81 -4.07 -7.52
N ASP A 81 -13.62 -3.00 -7.41
CA ASP A 81 -14.93 -2.92 -8.06
C ASP A 81 -14.84 -3.00 -9.59
N LEU A 82 -13.83 -2.36 -10.19
CA LEU A 82 -13.58 -2.41 -11.63
C LEU A 82 -13.18 -3.82 -12.07
N ASN A 83 -12.30 -4.50 -11.33
CA ASN A 83 -11.91 -5.88 -11.64
C ASN A 83 -13.11 -6.84 -11.50
N ASP A 84 -13.92 -6.68 -10.45
CA ASP A 84 -15.17 -7.44 -10.27
C ASP A 84 -16.16 -7.23 -11.43
N PHE A 85 -16.31 -5.97 -11.86
CA PHE A 85 -17.16 -5.63 -12.99
C PHE A 85 -16.64 -6.25 -14.30
N GLN A 86 -15.33 -6.19 -14.53
CA GLN A 86 -14.68 -6.75 -15.73
C GLN A 86 -14.73 -8.28 -15.76
N ALA A 87 -14.56 -8.95 -14.62
CA ALA A 87 -14.74 -10.39 -14.49
C ALA A 87 -16.15 -10.80 -14.93
N LYS A 88 -17.18 -10.05 -14.51
CA LYS A 88 -18.59 -10.30 -14.85
C LYS A 88 -18.93 -10.03 -16.32
N THR A 89 -18.30 -9.02 -16.95
CA THR A 89 -18.71 -8.52 -18.27
C THR A 89 -17.81 -8.93 -19.42
N SER A 90 -16.53 -9.19 -19.16
CA SER A 90 -15.52 -9.42 -20.19
C SER A 90 -14.67 -10.67 -19.95
N GLY A 91 -15.03 -11.48 -18.94
CA GLY A 91 -14.26 -12.66 -18.57
C GLY A 91 -12.85 -12.31 -18.11
N ASP A 92 -12.71 -11.19 -17.40
CA ASP A 92 -11.45 -10.74 -16.77
C ASP A 92 -10.33 -10.38 -17.77
N LYS A 93 -10.69 -10.10 -19.04
CA LYS A 93 -9.74 -9.79 -20.11
C LYS A 93 -8.87 -8.56 -19.83
N TYR A 94 -9.37 -7.60 -19.04
CA TYR A 94 -8.73 -6.30 -18.81
C TYR A 94 -8.28 -6.11 -17.36
N HIS A 95 -8.10 -7.21 -16.61
CA HIS A 95 -7.78 -7.19 -15.20
C HIS A 95 -6.65 -6.20 -14.87
N ILE A 96 -6.94 -5.30 -13.95
CA ILE A 96 -5.98 -4.28 -13.53
C ILE A 96 -5.12 -4.88 -12.43
N ASN A 97 -3.87 -5.22 -12.79
CA ASN A 97 -2.86 -5.71 -11.86
C ASN A 97 -2.21 -4.53 -11.13
N ILE A 98 -2.52 -4.39 -9.84
CA ILE A 98 -1.89 -3.41 -8.95
C ILE A 98 -1.29 -4.10 -7.72
N PRO A 99 -0.32 -3.47 -7.05
CA PRO A 99 0.03 -3.79 -5.67
C PRO A 99 -1.19 -3.99 -4.79
N GLU A 100 -1.21 -5.07 -4.00
CA GLU A 100 -2.28 -5.32 -3.04
C GLU A 100 -2.31 -4.19 -1.99
N PHE A 101 -3.48 -3.58 -1.80
CA PHE A 101 -3.72 -2.64 -0.73
C PHE A 101 -3.74 -3.36 0.61
N VAL A 102 -2.85 -2.98 1.53
CA VAL A 102 -2.76 -3.59 2.87
C VAL A 102 -3.44 -2.70 3.90
N TYR A 103 -3.19 -1.40 3.83
CA TYR A 103 -3.69 -0.43 4.80
C TYR A 103 -3.59 0.99 4.25
N GLY A 104 -4.48 1.88 4.69
CA GLY A 104 -4.33 3.30 4.43
C GLY A 104 -5.15 4.17 5.36
N ILE A 105 -4.61 5.35 5.67
CA ILE A 105 -5.27 6.44 6.38
C ILE A 105 -5.13 7.69 5.51
N CYS A 106 -6.22 8.46 5.40
CA CYS A 106 -6.20 9.81 4.87
C CYS A 106 -7.13 10.68 5.72
N THR A 107 -6.55 11.46 6.63
CA THR A 107 -7.21 12.50 7.42
C THR A 107 -6.67 13.88 7.01
N ASP A 108 -7.12 14.94 7.68
CA ASP A 108 -6.61 16.29 7.42
C ASP A 108 -5.13 16.43 7.80
N ASP A 109 -4.66 15.66 8.79
CA ASP A 109 -3.31 15.76 9.36
C ASP A 109 -2.39 14.59 8.94
N ASP A 110 -2.96 13.42 8.69
CA ASP A 110 -2.22 12.19 8.42
C ASP A 110 -2.60 11.57 7.07
N TYR A 111 -1.59 11.22 6.29
CA TYR A 111 -1.73 10.36 5.13
C TYR A 111 -0.68 9.26 5.13
N VAL A 112 -1.15 8.02 5.08
CA VAL A 112 -0.32 6.83 4.95
C VAL A 112 -1.02 5.88 3.99
N LEU A 113 -0.28 5.36 3.02
CA LEU A 113 -0.73 4.29 2.14
C LEU A 113 0.28 3.15 2.19
N VAL A 114 -0.17 1.95 2.55
CA VAL A 114 0.64 0.73 2.64
C VAL A 114 0.16 -0.27 1.60
N MET A 115 1.06 -0.68 0.72
CA MET A 115 0.78 -1.63 -0.35
C MET A 115 1.85 -2.72 -0.40
N LYS A 116 1.51 -3.89 -0.95
CA LYS A 116 2.49 -4.96 -1.18
C LYS A 116 3.49 -4.54 -2.25
N ASP A 117 4.77 -4.78 -1.99
CA ASP A 117 5.82 -4.60 -2.99
C ASP A 117 5.91 -5.84 -3.90
N LEU A 118 5.55 -5.68 -5.17
CA LEU A 118 5.57 -6.73 -6.19
C LEU A 118 6.98 -7.00 -6.75
N SER A 119 7.96 -6.12 -6.52
CA SER A 119 9.33 -6.29 -7.01
C SER A 119 10.12 -7.39 -6.28
N ALA A 120 9.60 -7.85 -5.13
CA ALA A 120 10.22 -8.89 -4.33
C ALA A 120 9.70 -10.30 -4.66
N ASP A 121 8.73 -10.44 -5.55
CA ASP A 121 8.12 -11.72 -5.96
C ASP A 121 8.81 -12.32 -7.23
N GLY A 122 9.99 -11.82 -7.62
CA GLY A 122 10.74 -12.23 -8.82
C GLY A 122 12.17 -12.70 -8.54
#